data_AF-A0AAD7ZUR5-F1
#
_entry.id   AF-A0AAD7ZUR5-F1
#
_cell.length_a   1.000
_cell.length_b   1.000
_cell.length_c   1.000
_cell.angle_alpha   90.00
_cell.angle_beta   90.00
_cell.angle_gamma   90.00
#
_symmetry.space_group_name_H-M   'P 1'
#
loop_
_entity.id
_entity.type
_entity.pdbx_description
1 polymer ?
#
loop_
_entity_poly.entity_id
_entity_poly.type
_entity_poly.pdbx_seq_one_letter_code
_entity_poly.pdbx_strand_id
1 'polypeptide(L)' 'YAAKYQFAYQVRDPKHGTYFGHAEARDGHHTKGNYHVLLPDGRLQNVKYWADLSGFHAQVSYNAEAKHPEPQHHS' A
#
# COMPACT_ATOMS: atom_id res chain seq x y z
N TYR A 1 10.88 -15.98 -22.00
CA TYR A 1 10.90 -16.03 -20.52
C TYR A 1 10.14 -14.84 -19.99
N ALA A 2 9.10 -15.06 -19.20
CA ALA A 2 8.41 -13.96 -18.52
C ALA A 2 8.98 -13.84 -17.09
N ALA A 3 9.16 -12.61 -16.61
CA ALA A 3 9.83 -12.36 -15.33
C ALA A 3 8.96 -12.78 -14.13
N LYS A 4 9.61 -13.26 -13.07
CA LYS A 4 8.98 -13.57 -11.79
C LYS A 4 9.79 -12.96 -10.65
N TYR A 5 9.17 -12.11 -9.86
CA TYR A 5 9.80 -11.47 -8.70
C TYR A 5 8.78 -11.06 -7.65
N GLN A 6 9.28 -10.78 -6.46
CA GLN A 6 8.52 -10.15 -5.39
C GLN A 6 9.48 -9.29 -4.55
N PHE A 7 9.02 -8.11 -4.14
CA PHE A 7 9.71 -7.27 -3.18
C PHE A 7 8.73 -6.54 -2.27
N ALA A 8 9.22 -6.12 -1.11
CA ALA A 8 8.50 -5.21 -0.23
C ALA A 8 9.49 -4.40 0.61
N TYR A 9 9.13 -3.16 0.93
CA TYR A 9 9.81 -2.34 1.91
C TYR A 9 8.82 -1.43 2.65
N GLN A 10 9.23 -0.99 3.83
CA GLN A 10 8.46 -0.08 4.67
C GLN A 10 9.42 0.83 5.43
N VAL A 11 9.04 2.10 5.56
CA VAL A 11 9.67 3.08 6.42
C VAL A 11 8.62 3.60 7.40
N ARG A 12 8.93 3.50 8.69
CA ARG A 12 8.11 4.04 9.76
C ARG A 12 9.00 4.80 10.73
N ASP A 13 8.87 6.11 10.73
CA ASP A 13 9.58 7.01 11.63
C ASP A 13 8.56 7.97 12.29
N PRO A 14 8.07 7.60 13.50
CA PRO A 14 7.14 8.43 14.23
C PRO A 14 7.71 9.78 14.66
N LYS A 15 9.04 9.90 14.82
CA LYS A 15 9.67 11.16 15.26
C LYS A 15 9.60 12.23 14.16
N HIS A 16 9.71 11.79 12.91
CA HIS A 16 9.66 12.67 11.73
C HIS A 16 8.31 12.62 11.01
N GLY A 17 7.29 11.99 11.60
CA GLY A 17 5.95 11.90 11.01
C GLY A 17 5.92 11.17 9.67
N THR A 18 6.85 10.24 9.45
CA THR A 18 7.02 9.56 8.16
C THR A 18 6.50 8.14 8.25
N TYR A 19 5.57 7.78 7.38
CA TYR A 19 5.10 6.42 7.24
C TYR A 19 4.76 6.13 5.78
N PHE A 20 5.56 5.28 5.14
CA PHE A 20 5.32 4.84 3.77
C PHE A 20 5.85 3.43 3.53
N GLY A 21 5.36 2.77 2.50
CA GLY A 21 5.81 1.43 2.13
C GLY A 21 5.24 1.01 0.79
N HIS A 22 5.85 -0.02 0.23
CA HIS A 22 5.54 -0.53 -1.11
C HIS A 22 5.81 -2.02 -1.15
N ALA A 23 4.86 -2.78 -1.70
CA ALA A 23 5.04 -4.18 -2.04
C ALA A 23 4.57 -4.42 -3.48
N GLU A 24 5.32 -5.23 -4.22
CA GLU A 24 4.96 -5.64 -5.57
C GLU A 24 5.37 -7.09 -5.83
N ALA A 25 4.55 -7.79 -6.58
CA ALA A 25 4.86 -9.10 -7.13
C ALA A 25 4.52 -9.12 -8.62
N ARG A 26 5.36 -9.80 -9.39
CA ARG A 26 5.12 -10.08 -10.80
C ARG A 26 5.19 -11.58 -11.04
N ASP A 27 4.19 -12.08 -11.75
CA ASP A 27 4.20 -13.42 -12.34
C ASP A 27 3.84 -13.31 -13.82
N GLY A 28 4.88 -13.38 -14.65
CA GLY A 28 4.77 -13.30 -16.10
C GLY A 28 4.28 -11.93 -16.60
N HIS A 29 3.05 -11.89 -17.11
CA HIS A 29 2.40 -10.67 -17.60
C HIS A 29 1.56 -9.95 -16.53
N HIS A 30 1.38 -10.56 -15.35
CA HIS A 30 0.58 -9.98 -14.27
C HIS A 30 1.51 -9.37 -13.22
N THR A 31 1.37 -8.08 -12.99
CA THR A 31 1.97 -7.37 -11.85
C THR A 31 0.87 -6.93 -10.91
N LYS A 32 1.07 -7.11 -9.61
CA LYS A 32 0.20 -6.56 -8.57
C LYS A 32 1.04 -5.91 -7.49
N GLY A 33 0.60 -4.78 -6.99
CA GLY A 33 1.30 -4.10 -5.93
C GLY A 33 0.41 -3.16 -5.14
N ASN A 34 0.97 -2.66 -4.06
CA ASN A 34 0.37 -1.62 -3.28
C ASN A 34 1.45 -0.72 -2.70
N TYR A 35 1.15 0.56 -2.56
CA TYR A 35 1.94 1.47 -1.76
C TYR A 35 1.04 2.30 -0.84
N HIS A 36 1.63 2.81 0.24
CA HIS A 36 0.97 3.74 1.14
C HIS A 36 1.91 4.89 1.50
N VAL A 37 1.34 6.06 1.76
CA VAL A 37 2.06 7.27 2.20
C VAL A 37 1.19 8.03 3.19
N LEU A 38 1.75 8.36 4.35
CA LEU A 38 1.16 9.29 5.31
C LEU A 38 1.35 10.71 4.79
N LEU A 39 0.24 11.40 4.55
CA LEU A 39 0.21 12.76 4.05
C LEU A 39 0.37 13.77 5.19
N PRO A 40 0.83 15.01 4.89
CA PRO A 40 0.97 16.07 5.90
C PRO A 40 -0.34 16.45 6.62
N ASP A 41 -1.50 16.14 6.03
CA ASP A 41 -2.82 16.37 6.62
C ASP A 41 -3.29 15.24 7.56
N GLY A 42 -2.44 14.24 7.80
CA GLY A 42 -2.73 13.09 8.67
C GLY A 42 -3.53 11.98 8.01
N ARG A 43 -3.84 12.08 6.71
CA ARG A 43 -4.44 10.97 5.96
C ARG A 43 -3.38 10.00 5.46
N LEU A 44 -3.63 8.72 5.62
CA LEU A 44 -2.91 7.65 4.96
C LEU A 44 -3.53 7.39 3.58
N GLN A 45 -2.82 7.80 2.52
CA GLN A 45 -3.15 7.41 1.17
C GLN A 45 -2.71 5.96 0.95
N ASN A 46 -3.62 5.12 0.47
CA ASN A 46 -3.36 3.73 0.10
C ASN A 46 -3.69 3.54 -1.37
N VAL A 47 -2.74 3.04 -2.15
CA VAL A 47 -2.90 2.75 -3.57
C VAL A 47 -2.68 1.27 -3.80
N LYS A 48 -3.71 0.59 -4.31
CA LYS A 48 -3.60 -0.79 -4.80
C LYS A 48 -3.62 -0.75 -6.31
N TYR A 49 -2.71 -1.45 -6.97
CA TYR A 49 -2.64 -1.46 -8.41
C TYR A 49 -2.33 -2.84 -8.95
N TRP A 50 -2.70 -3.06 -10.21
CA TRP A 50 -2.31 -4.23 -10.97
C TRP A 50 -2.15 -3.86 -12.45
N ALA A 51 -1.30 -4.61 -13.14
CA ALA A 51 -1.13 -4.51 -14.57
C ALA A 51 -1.27 -5.91 -15.17
N ASP A 52 -2.03 -5.98 -16.26
CA ASP A 52 -2.26 -7.18 -17.05
C ASP A 52 -2.27 -6.83 -18.55
N LEU A 53 -2.75 -7.74 -19.40
CA LEU A 53 -2.80 -7.54 -20.85
C LEU A 53 -3.72 -6.39 -21.29
N SER A 54 -4.67 -5.98 -20.45
CA SER A 54 -5.58 -4.86 -20.70
C SER A 54 -4.99 -3.50 -20.27
N GLY A 55 -3.83 -3.49 -19.60
CA GLY A 55 -3.14 -2.28 -19.16
C GLY A 55 -3.02 -2.16 -17.64
N PHE A 56 -2.82 -0.93 -17.18
CA PHE A 56 -2.61 -0.60 -15.78
C PHE A 56 -3.91 -0.14 -15.11
N HIS A 57 -4.17 -0.64 -13.91
CA HIS A 57 -5.35 -0.36 -13.10
C HIS A 57 -4.93 0.02 -11.69
N ALA A 58 -5.61 1.01 -11.10
CA ALA A 58 -5.34 1.43 -9.73
C ALA A 58 -6.60 1.82 -8.98
N GLN A 59 -6.59 1.58 -7.67
CA GLN A 59 -7.59 2.03 -6.72
C GLN A 59 -6.89 2.83 -5.62
N VAL A 60 -7.35 4.06 -5.43
CA VAL A 60 -6.82 4.98 -4.40
C VAL A 60 -7.85 5.10 -3.28
N SER A 61 -7.40 4.99 -2.03
CA SER A 61 -8.21 5.17 -0.84
C SER A 61 -7.47 6.02 0.19
N TYR A 62 -8.22 6.71 1.04
CA TYR A 62 -7.68 7.56 2.09
C TYR A 62 -8.30 7.15 3.42
N ASN A 63 -7.46 6.81 4.39
CA ASN A 63 -7.88 6.61 5.77
C ASN A 63 -7.29 7.75 6.59
N ALA A 64 -8.07 8.42 7.45
CA ALA A 64 -7.43 9.23 8.48
C ALA A 64 -6.60 8.29 9.38
N GLU A 65 -5.43 8.70 9.86
CA GLU A 65 -4.86 8.04 11.03
C GLU A 65 -5.88 8.21 12.17
N ALA A 66 -6.70 7.18 12.39
CA ALA A 66 -7.53 7.10 13.57
C ALA A 66 -6.57 7.20 14.76
N LYS A 67 -6.66 8.30 15.52
CA LYS A 67 -6.25 8.26 16.92
C LYS A 67 -7.04 7.10 17.55
N HIS A 68 -6.39 5.95 17.72
CA HIS A 68 -6.92 4.65 18.20
C HIS A 68 -7.71 4.75 19.53
N PRO A 69 -8.58 3.76 19.91
CA PRO A 69 -8.39 2.32 19.74
C PRO A 69 -9.55 1.52 19.12
N GLU A 70 -9.23 0.28 18.76
CA GLU A 70 -10.15 -0.77 18.33
C GLU A 70 -11.32 -0.92 19.32
N PRO A 71 -12.57 -1.10 18.84
CA PRO A 71 -13.57 -1.80 19.63
C PRO A 71 -13.17 -3.27 19.67
N GLN A 72 -12.75 -3.74 20.85
CA GLN A 72 -12.72 -5.16 21.16
C GLN A 72 -14.16 -5.69 21.04
N HIS A 73 -14.49 -6.37 19.94
CA HIS A 73 -15.66 -7.25 19.94
C HIS A 73 -15.23 -8.58 20.55
N HIS A 74 -15.46 -8.70 21.85
CA HIS A 74 -15.72 -9.99 22.48
C HIS A 74 -17.06 -10.52 21.93
N SER A 75 -17.05 -11.71 21.34
CA SER A 75 -18.14 -12.70 21.33
C SER A 75 -17.55 -14.06 21.00
#